data_AF-W4L8M7-F1
#
_entry.id   AF-W4L8M7-F1
#
_cell.length_a   1.000
_cell.length_b   1.000
_cell.length_c   1.000
_cell.angle_alpha   90.00
_cell.angle_beta   90.00
_cell.angle_gamma   90.00
#
_symmetry.space_group_name_H-M   'P 1'
#
loop_
_entity.id
_entity.type
_entity.pdbx_description
1 polymer ?
#
loop_
_entity_poly.entity_id
_entity_poly.type
_entity_poly.pdbx_seq_one_letter_code
_entity_poly.pdbx_strand_id
1 'polypeptide(L)' 'MYAVTYRDVRRALIRRFPYAIYYRIEVTEVVVLSILHTRRDPREWQSRI' A
#
# COMPACT_ATOMS: atom_id res chain seq x y z
N MET A 1 11.60 -13.89 5.82
CA MET A 1 11.05 -14.38 4.53
C MET A 1 10.36 -13.19 3.85
N TYR A 2 11.09 -12.44 3.03
CA TYR A 2 10.61 -11.19 2.42
C TYR A 2 9.84 -11.58 1.15
N ALA A 3 8.54 -11.33 1.12
CA ALA A 3 7.74 -11.57 -0.07
C ALA A 3 8.32 -10.74 -1.22
N VAL A 4 8.64 -11.39 -2.33
CA VAL A 4 9.01 -10.72 -3.59
C VAL A 4 7.79 -9.93 -4.02
N THR A 5 7.77 -8.64 -3.71
CA THR A 5 6.64 -7.79 -4.07
C THR A 5 6.63 -7.64 -5.57
N TYR A 6 5.56 -8.14 -6.19
CA TYR A 6 5.30 -8.05 -7.62
C TYR A 6 5.62 -6.62 -8.13
N ARG A 7 6.57 -6.50 -9.07
CA ARG A 7 6.94 -5.25 -9.78
C ARG A 7 7.59 -4.12 -8.94
N ASP A 8 8.45 -4.45 -7.97
CA ASP A 8 9.20 -3.47 -7.12
C ASP A 8 8.31 -2.50 -6.33
N VAL A 9 7.09 -2.94 -6.03
CA VAL A 9 6.21 -2.20 -5.12
C VAL A 9 6.71 -2.38 -3.69
N ARG A 10 6.85 -1.28 -2.97
CA ARG A 10 7.24 -1.22 -1.57
C ARG A 10 6.05 -0.81 -0.72
N ARG A 11 6.05 -1.26 0.53
CA ARG A 11 4.99 -0.97 1.51
C ARG A 11 5.58 -0.30 2.74
N ALA A 12 5.13 0.91 3.06
CA ALA A 12 5.45 1.61 4.30
C ALA A 12 4.22 1.70 5.21
N LEU A 13 4.37 1.37 6.49
CA LEU A 13 3.34 1.62 7.51
C LEU A 13 3.51 3.05 8.02
N ILE A 14 2.42 3.81 8.07
CA ILE A 14 2.48 5.15 8.66
C ILE A 14 2.26 5.09 10.18
N ARG A 15 2.83 6.06 10.90
CA ARG A 15 2.73 6.17 12.36
C ARG A 15 1.26 6.24 12.83
N ARG A 16 0.38 6.86 12.04
CA ARG A 16 -1.07 6.84 12.27
C ARG A 16 -1.63 5.52 11.76
N PHE A 17 -1.59 4.53 12.65
CA PHE A 17 -2.25 3.26 12.45
C PHE A 17 -3.74 3.46 12.06
N PRO A 18 -4.31 2.67 11.13
CA PRO A 18 -3.76 1.53 10.38
C PRO A 18 -3.63 1.80 8.88
N TYR A 19 -2.82 2.74 8.42
CA TYR A 19 -2.63 2.91 6.96
C TYR A 19 -1.28 2.37 6.49
N ALA A 20 -1.29 1.75 5.31
CA ALA A 20 -0.12 1.36 4.55
C ALA A 20 -0.07 2.13 3.23
N ILE A 21 1.09 2.72 2.94
CA ILE A 21 1.39 3.35 1.66
C ILE A 21 2.06 2.30 0.78
N TYR A 22 1.53 2.11 -0.42
CA TYR A 22 2.16 1.34 -1.49
C TYR A 22 2.78 2.32 -2.47
N TYR A 23 4.06 2.15 -2.72
CA TYR A 23 4.84 3.06 -3.57
C TYR A 23 5.91 2.29 -4.33
N ARG A 24 6.48 2.88 -5.36
CA ARG A 24 7.69 2.39 -6.02
C ARG A 24 8.72 3.51 -6.10
N ILE A 25 9.99 3.13 -6.18
CA ILE A 25 11.09 4.08 -6.35
C ILE A 25 11.51 3.99 -7.81
N GLU A 26 11.33 5.08 -8.54
CA GLU A 26 11.88 5.26 -9.88
C GLU A 26 13.19 6.04 -9.78
N VAL A 27 13.92 6.16 -10.89
CA VAL A 27 15.27 6.76 -10.91
C VAL A 27 15.28 8.20 -10.36
N THR A 28 14.22 8.96 -10.61
CA THR A 28 14.14 10.40 -10.28
C THR A 28 13.03 10.74 -9.30
N GLU A 29 12.17 9.80 -8.94
CA GLU A 29 10.97 10.09 -8.17
C GLU A 29 10.46 8.89 -7.35
N VAL A 30 9.59 9.19 -6.40
CA VAL A 30 8.84 8.18 -5.64
C VAL A 30 7.38 8.26 -6.05
N VAL A 31 6.89 7.19 -6.69
CA VAL A 31 5.50 7.13 -7.16
C VAL A 31 4.65 6.43 -6.11
N VAL A 32 3.71 7.16 -5.52
CA VAL A 32 2.72 6.59 -4.59
C VAL A 32 1.56 5.99 -5.39
N LEU A 33 1.35 4.69 -5.25
CA LEU A 33 0.31 3.94 -5.97
C LEU A 33 -1.02 3.94 -5.20
N SER A 34 -0.98 3.74 -3.89
CA SER A 34 -2.20 3.72 -3.06
C SER A 34 -1.90 3.89 -1.56
N ILE A 35 -2.91 4.32 -0.82
CA ILE A 35 -2.90 4.37 0.65
C ILE A 35 -4.09 3.55 1.14
N LEU A 36 -3.83 2.41 1.79
CA LEU A 36 -4.86 1.45 2.19
C LEU A 36 -4.94 1.30 3.70
N HIS A 37 -6.15 1.20 4.23
CA HIS A 37 -6.41 0.95 5.65
C HIS A 37 -6.24 -0.55 5.97
N THR A 38 -5.15 -0.94 6.61
CA THR A 38 -4.72 -2.34 6.83
C THR A 38 -5.59 -3.13 7.81
N ARG A 39 -6.45 -2.47 8.58
CA ARG A 39 -7.45 -3.14 9.45
C ARG A 39 -8.85 -3.23 8.85
N ARG A 40 -9.11 -2.59 7.70
CA ARG A 40 -10.46 -2.62 7.12
C ARG A 40 -10.64 -3.94 6.40
N ASP A 41 -11.72 -4.65 6.73
CA ASP A 41 -12.13 -5.83 5.99
C ASP A 41 -12.32 -5.43 4.50
N PRO A 42 -11.67 -6.13 3.55
CA PRO A 42 -11.83 -5.86 2.12
C PRO A 42 -13.29 -5.82 1.63
N ARG A 43 -14.22 -6.41 2.39
CA ARG A 43 -15.65 -6.40 2.08
C ARG A 43 -16.29 -5.01 2.12
N GLU A 44 -15.75 -4.06 2.89
CA GLU A 44 -16.37 -2.72 3.04
C GLU A 44 -16.21 -1.81 1.82
N TRP A 45 -15.16 -1.97 1.00
CA TRP A 45 -14.98 -1.15 -0.20
C TRP A 45 -15.69 -1.76 -1.42
N GLN A 46 -15.88 -3.08 -1.43
CA GLN A 46 -16.60 -3.79 -2.49
C GLN A 46 -18.11 -3.54 -2.43
N SER A 47 -18.67 -3.24 -1.26
CA SER A 47 -20.11 -2.91 -1.14
C SER A 47 -20.46 -1.49 -1.60
N ARG A 48 -19.48 -0.71 -2.08
CA ARG A 48 -19.68 0.66 -2.58
C ARG A 48 -19.60 0.74 -4.12
N ILE A 49 -19.58 -0.41 -4.80
CA ILE A 49 -19.57 -0.57 -6.25
C ILE A 49 -20.88 -1.25 -6.67
#